data_AF-A0A368XWV0-F1
#
_entry.id   AF-A0A368XWV0-F1
#
_cell.length_a   1.000
_cell.length_b   1.000
_cell.length_c   1.000
_cell.angle_alpha   90.00
_cell.angle_beta   90.00
_cell.angle_gamma   90.00
#
_symmetry.space_group_name_H-M   'P 1'
#
loop_
_entity.id
_entity.type
_entity.pdbx_description
1 polymer ?
#
loop_
_entity_poly.entity_id
_entity_poly.type
_entity_poly.pdbx_seq_one_letter_code
_entity_poly.pdbx_strand_id
1 'polypeptide(L)'
;MPAPRLRAYPIYTVIAEKLHAIALLGMTNTRLKDYFDLLVLLDREQLDPELQARAIQATFERRGTLVPDVMPIGLTDAFAHDASRRSLWLAFLKKNELPPDPLAAVVDRVRSALAPALIRAVWLSSQAG
;
A
#
# COMPACT_ATOMS: atom_id res chain seq x y z
N MET A 1 -7.02 9.98 32.91
CA MET A 1 -6.80 10.23 31.47
C MET A 1 -7.45 9.10 30.69
N PRO A 2 -8.28 9.34 29.67
CA PRO A 2 -8.86 8.23 28.92
C PRO A 2 -7.78 7.61 28.02
N ALA A 3 -7.74 6.28 27.98
CA ALA A 3 -6.82 5.53 27.15
C ALA A 3 -7.08 5.82 25.65
N PRO A 4 -6.03 5.95 24.82
CA PRO A 4 -6.22 6.19 23.40
C PRO A 4 -6.92 4.99 22.76
N ARG A 5 -8.05 5.24 22.08
CA ARG A 5 -8.83 4.23 21.34
C ARG A 5 -8.11 3.87 20.04
N LEU A 6 -6.97 3.20 20.17
CA LEU A 6 -6.00 2.88 19.12
C LEU A 6 -6.18 1.45 18.60
N ARG A 7 -7.40 0.94 18.37
CA ARG A 7 -7.58 -0.43 17.83
C ARG A 7 -8.09 -0.49 16.40
N ALA A 8 -8.93 0.45 15.97
CA ALA A 8 -9.30 0.56 14.56
C ALA A 8 -8.20 1.25 13.74
N TYR A 9 -7.69 2.40 14.19
CA TYR A 9 -6.76 3.21 13.39
C TYR A 9 -5.37 2.60 13.10
N PRO A 10 -4.77 1.71 13.93
CA PRO A 10 -3.42 1.19 13.63
C PRO A 10 -3.37 0.42 12.32
N ILE A 11 -4.34 -0.46 12.04
CA ILE A 11 -4.27 -1.29 10.83
C ILE A 11 -4.43 -0.45 9.57
N TYR A 12 -5.44 0.43 9.53
CA TYR A 12 -5.66 1.35 8.42
C TYR A 12 -4.44 2.25 8.19
N THR A 13 -3.82 2.74 9.27
CA THR A 13 -2.60 3.58 9.20
C THR A 13 -1.40 2.78 8.70
N VAL A 14 -1.20 1.54 9.17
CA VAL A 14 -0.10 0.68 8.69
C VAL A 14 -0.22 0.44 7.19
N ILE A 15 -1.42 0.14 6.71
CA ILE A 15 -1.69 -0.03 5.28
C ILE A 15 -1.43 1.27 4.51
N ALA A 16 -1.93 2.39 5.02
CA ALA A 16 -1.74 3.70 4.40
C ALA A 16 -0.27 4.14 4.33
N GLU A 17 0.52 3.89 5.38
CA GLU A 17 1.97 4.20 5.43
C GLU A 17 2.75 3.33 4.44
N LYS A 18 2.40 2.04 4.29
CA LYS A 18 3.00 1.16 3.26
C LYS A 18 2.63 1.62 1.85
N LEU A 19 1.37 1.98 1.62
CA LEU A 19 0.93 2.53 0.34
C LEU A 19 1.66 3.85 0.02
N HIS A 20 1.83 4.73 1.00
CA HIS A 20 2.58 5.97 0.85
C HIS A 20 4.03 5.71 0.42
N ALA A 21 4.72 4.76 1.08
CA ALA A 21 6.07 4.39 0.71
C ALA A 21 6.16 3.81 -0.72
N ILE A 22 5.20 2.97 -1.12
CA ILE A 22 5.08 2.45 -2.49
C ILE A 22 4.92 3.58 -3.51
N ALA A 23 4.05 4.55 -3.19
CA ALA A 23 3.78 5.67 -4.07
C ALA A 23 4.98 6.62 -4.19
N LEU A 24 5.65 6.91 -3.07
CA LEU A 24 6.80 7.80 -3.02
C LEU A 24 8.04 7.21 -3.73
N LEU A 25 8.31 5.92 -3.53
CA LEU A 25 9.56 5.31 -4.00
C LEU A 25 9.48 4.82 -5.45
N GLY A 26 8.31 4.38 -5.92
CA GLY A 26 8.13 3.86 -7.28
C GLY A 26 9.20 2.82 -7.66
N MET A 27 9.87 3.01 -8.81
CA MET A 27 10.93 2.10 -9.28
C MET A 27 12.16 2.01 -8.38
N THR A 28 12.37 2.99 -7.50
CA THR A 28 13.47 2.96 -6.53
C THR A 28 13.15 2.11 -5.31
N ASN A 29 11.90 1.63 -5.17
CA ASN A 29 11.46 0.86 -4.00
C ASN A 29 12.20 -0.48 -3.89
N THR A 30 13.02 -0.63 -2.85
CA THR A 30 13.72 -1.87 -2.50
C THR A 30 13.05 -2.64 -1.36
N ARG A 31 12.01 -2.08 -0.74
CA ARG A 31 11.29 -2.66 0.41
C ARG A 31 10.20 -3.61 -0.06
N LEU A 32 10.57 -4.64 -0.83
CA LEU A 32 9.60 -5.58 -1.40
C LEU A 32 8.80 -6.36 -0.34
N LYS A 33 9.31 -6.45 0.91
CA LYS A 33 8.56 -6.96 2.06
C LYS A 33 7.23 -6.21 2.29
N ASP A 34 7.16 -4.91 2.01
CA ASP A 34 5.93 -4.13 2.22
C ASP A 34 4.76 -4.65 1.39
N TYR A 35 5.02 -5.21 0.20
CA TYR A 35 4.00 -5.86 -0.63
C TYR A 35 3.49 -7.15 -0.01
N PHE A 36 4.38 -7.97 0.57
CA PHE A 36 3.99 -9.17 1.29
C PHE A 36 3.18 -8.83 2.54
N ASP A 37 3.64 -7.86 3.33
CA ASP A 37 2.92 -7.42 4.52
C ASP A 37 1.52 -6.89 4.15
N LEU A 38 1.40 -6.10 3.07
CA LEU A 38 0.11 -5.64 2.57
C LEU A 38 -0.79 -6.80 2.16
N LEU A 39 -0.29 -7.76 1.39
CA LEU A 39 -1.06 -8.95 1.00
C LEU A 39 -1.61 -9.68 2.24
N VAL A 40 -0.74 -9.94 3.23
CA VAL A 40 -1.13 -10.61 4.48
C VAL A 40 -2.18 -9.83 5.26
N LEU A 41 -2.06 -8.50 5.34
CA LEU A 41 -3.02 -7.67 6.05
C LEU A 41 -4.37 -7.61 5.33
N LEU A 42 -4.35 -7.46 4.00
CA LEU A 42 -5.55 -7.36 3.17
C LEU A 42 -6.31 -8.69 3.09
N ASP A 43 -5.62 -9.83 3.17
CA ASP A 43 -6.25 -11.16 3.20
C ASP A 43 -6.88 -11.49 4.57
N ARG A 44 -6.39 -10.88 5.66
CA ARG A 44 -6.83 -11.19 7.03
C ARG A 44 -7.93 -10.27 7.55
N GLU A 45 -7.97 -9.04 7.07
CA GLU A 45 -8.79 -7.98 7.65
C GLU A 45 -9.95 -7.60 6.73
N GLN A 46 -11.14 -7.44 7.31
CA GLN A 46 -12.28 -6.85 6.61
C GLN A 46 -12.25 -5.34 6.83
N LEU A 47 -11.67 -4.63 5.87
CA LEU A 47 -11.47 -3.18 5.96
C LEU A 47 -12.70 -2.42 5.45
N ASP A 48 -13.27 -1.57 6.31
CA ASP A 48 -14.18 -0.51 5.86
C ASP A 48 -13.49 0.41 4.82
N PRO A 49 -14.03 0.52 3.59
CA PRO A 49 -13.40 1.32 2.53
C PRO A 49 -13.29 2.82 2.82
N GLU A 50 -14.25 3.39 3.55
CA GLU A 50 -14.27 4.82 3.88
C GLU A 50 -13.25 5.14 4.99
N LEU A 51 -13.11 4.26 5.98
CA LEU A 51 -12.03 4.38 6.98
C LEU A 51 -10.65 4.22 6.34
N GLN A 52 -10.50 3.29 5.39
CA GLN A 52 -9.25 3.12 4.66
C GLN A 52 -8.91 4.35 3.81
N ALA A 53 -9.89 4.94 3.12
CA ALA A 53 -9.69 6.15 2.34
C ALA A 53 -9.25 7.34 3.23
N ARG A 54 -9.88 7.53 4.39
CA ARG A 54 -9.50 8.58 5.34
C ARG A 54 -8.09 8.38 5.91
N ALA A 55 -7.72 7.14 6.20
CA ALA A 55 -6.37 6.84 6.67
C ALA A 55 -5.31 7.09 5.58
N ILE A 56 -5.62 6.78 4.31
CA ILE A 56 -4.77 7.12 3.17
C ILE A 56 -4.60 8.63 3.09
N GLN A 57 -5.69 9.39 2.99
CA GLN A 57 -5.66 10.85 2.94
C GLN A 57 -4.82 11.44 4.07
N ALA A 58 -5.15 11.10 5.32
CA ALA A 58 -4.48 11.64 6.51
C ALA A 58 -2.98 11.28 6.57
N THR A 59 -2.60 10.12 6.02
CA THR A 59 -1.19 9.72 5.95
C THR A 59 -0.42 10.54 4.94
N PHE A 60 -0.97 10.71 3.73
CA PHE A 60 -0.35 11.52 2.68
C PHE A 60 -0.21 12.99 3.13
N GLU A 61 -1.25 13.56 3.73
CA GLU A 61 -1.24 14.91 4.30
C GLU A 61 -0.17 15.06 5.39
N ARG A 62 -0.13 14.15 6.38
CA ARG A 62 0.88 14.17 7.46
C ARG A 62 2.31 14.03 6.93
N ARG A 63 2.48 13.32 5.82
CA ARG A 63 3.77 13.12 5.14
C ARG A 63 4.11 14.27 4.18
N GLY A 64 3.26 15.28 4.05
CA GLY A 64 3.49 16.47 3.22
C GLY A 64 3.42 16.19 1.71
N THR A 65 2.68 15.17 1.29
CA THR A 65 2.55 14.76 -0.11
C THR A 65 1.08 14.68 -0.51
N LEU A 66 0.76 14.96 -1.78
CA LEU A 66 -0.59 14.78 -2.29
C LEU A 66 -0.91 13.30 -2.54
N VAL A 67 -2.17 12.91 -2.31
CA VAL A 67 -2.67 11.61 -2.76
C VAL A 67 -2.61 11.60 -4.30
N PRO A 68 -1.96 10.60 -4.94
CA PRO A 68 -1.80 10.58 -6.38
C PRO A 68 -3.15 10.32 -7.06
N ASP A 69 -3.47 11.15 -8.04
CA ASP A 69 -4.67 11.06 -8.89
C ASP A 69 -4.57 9.94 -9.95
N VAL A 70 -3.35 9.47 -10.21
CA VAL A 70 -3.03 8.32 -11.05
C VAL A 70 -2.51 7.14 -10.21
N MET A 71 -2.60 5.93 -10.77
CA MET A 71 -2.08 4.73 -10.11
C MET A 71 -0.58 4.89 -9.83
N PRO A 72 -0.09 4.71 -8.59
CA PRO A 72 1.32 4.84 -8.28
C PRO A 72 2.16 3.82 -9.06
N ILE A 73 3.34 4.22 -9.53
CA ILE A 73 4.23 3.36 -10.33
C ILE A 73 4.46 2.00 -9.66
N GLY A 74 4.66 1.98 -8.34
CA GLY A 74 4.87 0.75 -7.56
C GLY A 74 3.67 -0.23 -7.57
N LEU A 75 2.50 0.17 -8.06
CA LEU A 75 1.32 -0.67 -8.27
C LEU A 75 1.00 -0.93 -9.76
N THR A 76 1.91 -0.58 -10.66
CA THR A 76 1.73 -0.78 -12.12
C THR A 76 2.37 -2.08 -12.60
N ASP A 77 1.94 -2.54 -13.77
CA ASP A 77 2.54 -3.71 -14.43
C ASP A 77 3.99 -3.47 -14.84
N ALA A 78 4.36 -2.22 -15.14
CA ALA A 78 5.74 -1.84 -15.43
C ALA A 78 6.65 -2.16 -14.23
N PHE A 79 6.22 -1.82 -13.01
CA PHE A 79 6.96 -2.17 -11.80
C PHE A 79 6.97 -3.68 -11.56
N ALA A 80 5.83 -4.35 -11.74
CA ALA A 80 5.69 -5.75 -11.39
C ALA A 80 6.46 -6.71 -12.31
N HIS A 81 6.69 -6.30 -13.56
CA HIS A 81 7.45 -7.07 -14.56
C HIS A 81 8.91 -6.63 -14.69
N ASP A 82 9.32 -5.55 -14.02
CA ASP A 82 10.71 -5.12 -14.02
C ASP A 82 11.64 -6.23 -13.49
N ALA A 83 12.74 -6.45 -14.20
CA ALA A 83 13.67 -7.54 -13.88
C ALA A 83 14.31 -7.34 -12.49
N SER A 84 14.69 -6.10 -12.16
CA SER A 84 15.34 -5.80 -10.88
C SER A 84 14.38 -5.97 -9.71
N ARG A 85 13.10 -5.58 -9.86
CA ARG A 85 12.08 -5.75 -8.82
C ARG A 85 11.76 -7.22 -8.59
N ARG A 86 11.62 -8.02 -9.66
CA ARG A 86 11.42 -9.47 -9.56
C ARG A 86 12.60 -10.17 -8.89
N SER A 87 13.83 -9.78 -9.19
CA SER A 87 15.02 -10.33 -8.52
C SER A 87 15.03 -10.03 -7.02
N LEU A 88 14.70 -8.80 -6.61
CA LEU A 88 14.60 -8.43 -5.19
C LEU A 88 13.48 -9.21 -4.49
N TRP A 89 12.34 -9.39 -5.15
CA TRP A 89 11.23 -10.17 -4.63
C TRP A 89 11.59 -11.64 -4.43
N LEU A 90 12.20 -12.28 -5.42
CA LEU A 90 12.66 -13.68 -5.31
C LEU A 90 13.70 -13.84 -4.20
N ALA A 91 14.63 -12.89 -4.06
CA ALA A 91 15.60 -12.90 -2.97
C ALA A 91 14.92 -12.78 -1.59
N PHE A 92 13.91 -11.91 -1.48
CA PHE A 92 13.09 -11.79 -0.27
C PHE A 92 12.37 -13.11 0.06
N LEU A 93 11.68 -13.72 -0.91
CA LEU A 93 10.96 -14.98 -0.70
C LEU A 93 11.90 -16.11 -0.26
N LYS A 94 13.02 -16.28 -0.97
CA LYS A 94 14.03 -17.30 -0.64
C LYS A 94 14.59 -17.12 0.77
N LYS A 95 14.91 -15.88 1.17
CA LYS A 95 15.46 -15.58 2.50
C LYS A 95 14.48 -15.91 3.64
N ASN A 96 13.18 -15.85 3.38
CA ASN A 96 12.14 -16.07 4.38
C ASN A 96 11.42 -17.42 4.20
N GLU A 97 11.92 -18.30 3.33
CA GLU A 97 11.35 -19.63 3.04
C GLU A 97 9.86 -19.57 2.65
N LEU A 98 9.48 -18.52 1.92
CA LEU A 98 8.10 -18.28 1.47
C LEU A 98 7.83 -18.92 0.10
N PRO A 99 6.56 -19.26 -0.21
CA PRO A 99 6.17 -19.74 -1.52
C PRO A 99 6.60 -18.79 -2.65
N PRO A 100 7.02 -19.31 -3.83
CA PRO A 100 7.54 -18.51 -4.95
C PRO A 100 6.42 -17.80 -5.74
N ASP A 101 5.55 -17.06 -5.06
CA ASP A 101 4.46 -16.34 -5.71
C ASP A 101 5.01 -15.25 -6.64
N PRO A 102 4.49 -15.09 -7.87
CA PRO A 102 4.96 -14.04 -8.77
C PRO A 102 4.69 -12.63 -8.23
N LEU A 103 5.67 -11.73 -8.30
CA LEU A 103 5.51 -10.32 -7.89
C LEU A 103 4.30 -9.67 -8.58
N ALA A 104 4.08 -9.98 -9.86
CA ALA A 104 2.91 -9.51 -10.61
C ALA A 104 1.57 -9.85 -9.95
N ALA A 105 1.42 -11.08 -9.45
CA ALA A 105 0.19 -11.51 -8.78
C ALA A 105 -0.01 -10.77 -7.44
N VAL A 106 1.07 -10.53 -6.69
CA VAL A 106 1.01 -9.78 -5.43
C VAL A 106 0.66 -8.32 -5.67
N VAL A 107 1.33 -7.67 -6.62
CA VAL A 107 1.06 -6.28 -6.99
C VAL A 107 -0.39 -6.12 -7.46
N ASP A 108 -0.90 -7.03 -8.30
CA ASP A 108 -2.26 -6.99 -8.80
C ASP A 108 -3.31 -7.11 -7.68
N ARG A 109 -3.10 -8.01 -6.72
CA ARG A 109 -3.97 -8.16 -5.54
C ARG A 109 -3.97 -6.90 -4.67
N VAL A 110 -2.79 -6.36 -4.35
CA VAL A 110 -2.66 -5.13 -3.55
C VAL A 110 -3.32 -3.95 -4.27
N ARG A 111 -3.06 -3.81 -5.57
CA ARG A 111 -3.69 -2.80 -6.43
C ARG A 111 -5.22 -2.92 -6.38
N SER A 112 -5.75 -4.10 -6.65
CA SER A 112 -7.19 -4.33 -6.71
C SER A 112 -7.90 -4.05 -5.39
N ALA A 113 -7.27 -4.43 -4.28
CA ALA A 113 -7.82 -4.20 -2.94
C ALA A 113 -7.79 -2.71 -2.54
N LEU A 114 -6.74 -1.97 -2.88
CA LEU A 114 -6.55 -0.58 -2.44
C LEU A 114 -7.09 0.47 -3.41
N ALA A 115 -7.28 0.14 -4.69
CA ALA A 115 -7.72 1.10 -5.70
C ALA A 115 -9.01 1.86 -5.34
N PRO A 116 -10.09 1.21 -4.84
CA PRO A 116 -11.31 1.94 -4.46
C PRO A 116 -11.07 2.99 -3.36
N ALA A 117 -10.31 2.62 -2.33
CA ALA A 117 -9.98 3.52 -1.22
C ALA A 117 -9.03 4.65 -1.65
N LEU A 118 -8.08 4.38 -2.55
CA LEU A 118 -7.18 5.38 -3.11
C LEU A 118 -7.96 6.43 -3.93
N ILE A 119 -8.84 5.99 -4.83
CA ILE A 119 -9.71 6.89 -5.62
C ILE A 119 -10.57 7.75 -4.68
N ARG A 120 -11.14 7.15 -3.64
CA ARG A 120 -11.92 7.87 -2.64
C ARG A 120 -11.08 8.91 -1.88
N ALA A 121 -9.83 8.58 -1.53
CA ALA A 121 -8.93 9.50 -0.84
C ALA A 121 -8.55 10.72 -1.70
N VAL A 122 -8.44 10.57 -3.03
CA VAL A 122 -8.27 11.69 -3.96
C VAL A 122 -9.46 12.65 -3.86
N TRP A 123 -10.69 12.12 -3.92
CA TRP A 123 -11.90 12.94 -3.77
C TRP A 123 -11.98 13.66 -2.42
N LEU A 124 -11.62 13.00 -1.32
CA LEU A 124 -11.59 13.62 0.01
C LEU A 124 -10.57 14.77 0.07
N SER A 125 -9.43 14.62 -0.62
CA SER A 125 -8.38 15.65 -0.66
C SER A 125 -8.82 16.88 -1.45
N SER A 126 -9.59 16.71 -2.52
CA SER A 126 -10.12 17.81 -3.34
C SER A 126 -11.26 18.60 -2.67
N GLN A 127 -11.85 18.09 -1.58
CA GLN A 127 -12.90 18.76 -0.81
C GLN A 127 -12.36 19.46 0.45
N ALA A 128 -11.09 19.22 0.80
CA ALA A 128 -10.45 19.76 1.99
C ALA A 128 -9.63 21.04 1.74
N GLY A 129 -9.57 21.51 0.48
CA GLY A 129 -8.94 22.77 0.08
C GLY A 129 -9.98 23.79 -0.36
#